data_AF-A0A1C4CEM4-F1
#
_entry.id   AF-A0A1C4CEM4-F1
#
_cell.length_a   1.000
_cell.length_b   1.000
_cell.length_c   1.000
_cell.angle_alpha   90.00
_cell.angle_beta   90.00
_cell.angle_gamma   90.00
#
_symmetry.space_group_name_H-M   'P 1'
#
loop_
_entity.id
_entity.type
_entity.pdbx_description
1 polymer ?
#
loop_
_entity_poly.entity_id
_entity_poly.type
_entity_poly.pdbx_seq_one_letter_code
_entity_poly.pdbx_strand_id
1 'polypeptide(L)'
;MKIHTVIASSLLILSAMTSAQTQYYEYPRSESLPEDDSSVFPRDPALLTHQDLHMSGERFFTAWTSRTNERERIKADLYLLGVLDTTEGKAWCGYNRLKAISIHEVVYSYFTAQPAARLQHERATTLILEAMTQNGKCNKRK
;
A
#
# COMPACT_ATOMS: atom_id res chain seq x y z
N MET A 1 -56.49 -15.36 14.26
CA MET A 1 -55.70 -14.79 15.37
C MET A 1 -54.47 -15.59 15.79
N LYS A 2 -54.25 -16.85 15.37
CA LYS A 2 -53.09 -17.67 15.83
C LYS A 2 -51.87 -17.68 14.89
N ILE A 3 -52.02 -17.31 13.62
CA ILE A 3 -50.93 -17.34 12.63
C ILE A 3 -50.04 -16.09 12.72
N HIS A 4 -50.65 -14.91 12.90
CA HIS A 4 -49.91 -13.65 13.07
C HIS A 4 -49.04 -13.63 14.32
N THR A 5 -49.49 -14.29 15.41
CA THR A 5 -48.69 -14.43 16.63
C THR A 5 -47.48 -15.35 16.40
N VAL A 6 -47.60 -16.42 15.61
CA VAL A 6 -46.46 -17.30 15.30
C VAL A 6 -45.42 -16.59 14.43
N ILE A 7 -45.87 -15.81 13.45
CA ILE A 7 -44.99 -15.04 12.56
C ILE A 7 -44.27 -13.92 13.33
N ALA A 8 -44.99 -13.21 14.22
CA ALA A 8 -44.37 -12.19 15.06
C ALA A 8 -43.32 -12.79 16.03
N SER A 9 -43.61 -13.96 16.60
CA SER A 9 -42.67 -14.67 17.47
C SER A 9 -41.44 -15.17 16.73
N SER A 10 -41.57 -15.66 15.50
CA SER A 10 -40.41 -16.13 14.71
C SER A 10 -39.52 -14.97 14.25
N LEU A 11 -40.09 -13.83 13.90
CA LEU A 11 -39.33 -12.61 13.55
C LEU A 11 -38.53 -12.05 14.74
N LEU A 12 -39.08 -12.10 15.96
CA LEU A 12 -38.37 -11.69 17.17
C LEU A 12 -37.18 -12.59 17.53
N ILE A 13 -37.28 -13.89 17.25
CA ILE A 13 -36.19 -14.85 17.52
C ILE A 13 -35.05 -14.69 16.49
N LEU A 14 -35.35 -14.37 15.22
CA LEU A 14 -34.30 -14.12 14.22
C LEU A 14 -33.53 -12.81 14.49
N SER A 15 -34.15 -11.79 15.08
CA SER A 15 -33.46 -10.53 15.40
C SER A 15 -32.41 -10.62 16.52
N ALA A 16 -32.44 -11.66 17.36
CA ALA A 16 -31.50 -11.83 18.46
C ALA A 16 -30.18 -12.53 18.05
N MET A 17 -30.09 -13.06 16.83
CA MET A 17 -28.93 -13.81 16.34
C MET A 17 -27.96 -12.96 15.51
N THR A 18 -28.24 -11.67 15.30
CA THR A 18 -27.26 -10.73 14.73
C THR A 18 -26.28 -10.33 15.81
N SER A 19 -25.36 -11.23 16.15
CA SER A 19 -24.15 -10.84 16.87
C SER A 19 -23.34 -9.93 15.94
N ALA A 20 -23.46 -8.61 16.14
CA ALA A 20 -22.44 -7.70 15.67
C ALA A 20 -21.13 -8.12 16.34
N GLN A 21 -20.23 -8.75 15.58
CA GLN A 21 -18.86 -8.97 16.04
C GLN A 21 -18.22 -7.61 16.21
N THR A 22 -18.28 -7.06 17.41
CA THR A 22 -17.43 -5.94 17.81
C THR A 22 -16.00 -6.46 17.81
N GLN A 23 -15.28 -6.23 16.71
CA GLN A 23 -13.83 -6.37 16.70
C GLN A 23 -13.28 -5.33 17.67
N TYR A 24 -12.77 -5.77 18.83
CA TYR A 24 -12.04 -4.91 19.74
C TYR A 24 -10.74 -4.50 19.04
N TYR A 25 -10.63 -3.21 18.71
CA TYR A 25 -9.42 -2.64 18.16
C TYR A 25 -8.49 -2.29 19.33
N GLU A 26 -7.56 -3.18 19.65
CA GLU A 26 -6.53 -2.88 20.64
C GLU A 26 -5.52 -1.94 20.01
N TYR A 27 -5.47 -0.70 20.51
CA TYR A 27 -4.48 0.29 20.09
C TYR A 27 -3.08 -0.21 20.48
N PRO A 28 -2.09 -0.18 19.58
CA PRO A 28 -0.81 -0.81 19.88
C PRO A 28 -0.07 -0.08 21.00
N ARG A 29 0.57 -0.87 21.86
CA ARG A 29 1.66 -0.42 22.74
C ARG A 29 2.68 0.38 21.93
N SER A 30 3.35 1.33 22.58
CA SER A 30 4.48 2.09 22.02
C SER A 30 5.73 1.25 21.73
N GLU A 31 5.65 -0.07 21.91
CA GLU A 31 6.73 -1.01 21.62
C GLU A 31 6.71 -1.32 20.11
N SER A 32 7.89 -1.27 19.48
CA SER A 32 8.05 -1.74 18.12
C SER A 32 7.72 -3.23 18.06
N LEU A 33 7.05 -3.64 16.99
CA LEU A 33 6.88 -5.05 16.71
C LEU A 33 8.23 -5.68 16.37
N PRO A 34 8.43 -6.98 16.64
CA PRO A 34 9.72 -7.64 16.41
C PRO A 34 10.28 -7.45 14.99
N GLU A 35 9.39 -7.39 14.00
CA GLU A 35 9.71 -7.20 12.57
C GLU A 35 10.14 -5.77 12.22
N ASP A 36 9.76 -4.79 13.04
CA ASP A 36 10.01 -3.36 12.83
C ASP A 36 10.96 -2.77 13.89
N ASP A 37 11.43 -3.61 14.82
CA ASP A 37 12.32 -3.20 15.89
C ASP A 37 13.71 -2.87 15.33
N SER A 38 14.03 -1.58 15.29
CA SER A 38 15.33 -1.09 14.86
C SER A 38 16.40 -1.11 15.95
N SER A 39 16.06 -1.53 17.18
CA SER A 39 16.99 -1.58 18.31
C SER A 39 17.88 -2.84 18.33
N VAL A 40 17.53 -3.88 17.58
CA VAL A 40 18.23 -5.18 17.54
C VAL A 40 19.06 -5.35 16.26
N PHE A 41 20.32 -5.79 16.39
CA PHE A 41 21.35 -5.70 15.33
C PHE A 41 21.54 -6.92 14.39
N PRO A 42 21.00 -8.12 14.62
CA PRO A 42 20.69 -9.01 13.49
C PRO A 42 19.25 -8.73 13.03
N ARG A 43 19.13 -7.96 11.96
CA ARG A 43 17.84 -7.68 11.32
C ARG A 43 17.57 -8.68 10.22
N ASP A 44 16.30 -8.98 10.01
CA ASP A 44 15.89 -9.79 8.88
C ASP A 44 16.05 -8.99 7.57
N PRO A 45 17.00 -9.35 6.68
CA PRO A 45 17.20 -8.64 5.42
C PRO A 45 16.02 -8.81 4.45
N ALA A 46 15.08 -9.73 4.73
CA ALA A 46 13.88 -9.93 3.94
C ALA A 46 12.80 -8.87 4.21
N LEU A 47 12.91 -8.07 5.28
CA LEU A 47 11.91 -7.07 5.67
C LEU A 47 12.34 -5.64 5.33
N LEU A 48 11.39 -4.84 4.83
CA LEU A 48 11.61 -3.44 4.52
C LEU A 48 11.75 -2.63 5.80
N THR A 49 12.69 -1.71 5.79
CA THR A 49 13.03 -0.83 6.90
C THR A 49 13.36 0.57 6.40
N HIS A 50 13.47 1.53 7.31
CA HIS A 50 13.95 2.87 6.99
C HIS A 50 15.40 2.91 6.50
N GLN A 51 16.14 1.81 6.62
CA GLN A 51 17.55 1.71 6.24
C GLN A 51 17.79 1.11 4.86
N ASP A 52 16.72 0.74 4.15
CA ASP A 52 16.77 0.35 2.73
C ASP A 52 17.05 1.56 1.83
N LEU A 53 18.22 2.16 2.03
CA LEU A 53 18.76 3.22 1.20
C LEU A 53 19.07 2.67 -0.18
N HIS A 54 18.80 3.47 -1.21
CA HIS A 54 18.98 3.05 -2.61
C HIS A 54 18.22 1.77 -2.98
N MET A 55 17.05 1.54 -2.37
CA MET A 55 16.17 0.40 -2.65
C MET A 55 16.03 0.13 -4.16
N SER A 56 16.32 -1.11 -4.57
CA SER A 56 16.15 -1.54 -5.96
C SER A 56 14.68 -1.62 -6.35
N GLY A 57 14.41 -1.56 -7.65
CA GLY A 57 13.07 -1.76 -8.20
C GLY A 57 12.47 -3.11 -7.81
N GLU A 58 13.27 -4.18 -7.84
CA GLU A 58 12.85 -5.53 -7.46
C GLU A 58 12.45 -5.60 -5.99
N ARG A 59 13.24 -5.00 -5.10
CA ARG A 59 12.99 -4.98 -3.65
C ARG A 59 11.68 -4.27 -3.34
N PHE A 60 11.50 -3.07 -3.90
CA PHE A 60 10.25 -2.31 -3.79
C PHE A 60 9.06 -3.10 -4.33
N PHE A 61 9.17 -3.62 -5.56
CA PHE A 61 8.04 -4.26 -6.23
C PHE A 61 7.61 -5.56 -5.56
N THR A 62 8.56 -6.33 -5.03
CA THR A 62 8.29 -7.55 -4.27
C THR A 62 7.52 -7.24 -2.98
N ALA A 63 7.93 -6.21 -2.23
CA ALA A 63 7.24 -5.80 -1.02
C ALA A 63 5.86 -5.22 -1.32
N TRP A 64 5.78 -4.34 -2.33
CA TRP A 64 4.55 -3.66 -2.73
C TRP A 64 3.47 -4.61 -3.25
N THR A 65 3.86 -5.68 -3.92
CA THR A 65 2.93 -6.70 -4.46
C THR A 65 2.76 -7.91 -3.55
N SER A 66 3.30 -7.85 -2.33
CA SER A 66 3.21 -8.95 -1.37
C SER A 66 1.75 -9.28 -1.01
N ARG A 67 1.39 -10.55 -1.19
CA ARG A 67 0.06 -11.10 -0.85
C ARG A 67 -0.01 -11.66 0.57
N THR A 68 1.14 -11.99 1.14
CA THR A 68 1.24 -12.67 2.45
C THR A 68 1.70 -11.74 3.56
N ASN A 69 2.28 -10.59 3.21
CA ASN A 69 2.78 -9.62 4.18
C ASN A 69 2.21 -8.22 3.90
N GLU A 70 1.06 -7.94 4.51
CA GLU A 70 0.40 -6.63 4.40
C GLU A 70 1.26 -5.50 4.96
N ARG A 71 2.04 -5.75 6.02
CA ARG A 71 2.93 -4.75 6.62
C ARG A 71 3.98 -4.28 5.61
N GLU A 72 4.61 -5.21 4.89
CA GLU A 72 5.57 -4.89 3.84
C GLU A 72 4.93 -4.10 2.69
N ARG A 73 3.70 -4.46 2.31
CA ARG A 73 2.93 -3.72 1.31
C ARG A 73 2.65 -2.28 1.76
N ILE A 74 2.23 -2.07 3.01
CA ILE A 74 1.98 -0.74 3.58
C ILE A 74 3.27 0.08 3.63
N LYS A 75 4.40 -0.51 4.04
CA LYS A 75 5.71 0.17 4.03
C LYS A 75 6.11 0.61 2.62
N ALA A 76 5.93 -0.27 1.63
CA ALA A 76 6.21 0.06 0.23
C ALA A 76 5.25 1.14 -0.32
N ASP A 77 3.97 1.11 0.08
CA ASP A 77 3.01 2.18 -0.24
C ASP A 77 3.45 3.54 0.33
N LEU A 78 3.94 3.57 1.58
CA LEU A 78 4.48 4.79 2.19
C LEU A 78 5.75 5.28 1.48
N TYR A 79 6.62 4.37 1.05
CA TYR A 79 7.77 4.72 0.22
C TYR A 79 7.32 5.35 -1.11
N LEU A 80 6.35 4.73 -1.79
CA LEU A 80 5.77 5.26 -3.03
C LEU A 80 5.19 6.66 -2.80
N LEU A 81 4.38 6.86 -1.76
CA LEU A 81 3.83 8.16 -1.39
C LEU A 81 4.93 9.22 -1.22
N GLY A 82 6.01 8.89 -0.52
CA GLY A 82 7.16 9.78 -0.36
C GLY A 82 7.84 10.15 -1.68
N VAL A 83 7.98 9.21 -2.61
CA VAL A 83 8.51 9.50 -3.96
C VAL A 83 7.57 10.41 -4.73
N LEU A 84 6.26 10.14 -4.69
CA LEU A 84 5.27 10.94 -5.40
C LEU A 84 5.23 12.38 -4.85
N ASP A 85 5.13 12.57 -3.54
CA ASP A 85 5.05 13.91 -2.91
C ASP A 85 6.32 14.74 -3.13
N THR A 86 7.48 14.11 -3.23
CA THR A 86 8.75 14.84 -3.46
C THR A 86 8.96 15.23 -4.92
N THR A 87 8.32 14.53 -5.86
CA THR A 87 8.53 14.66 -7.32
C THR A 87 7.37 15.31 -8.08
N GLU A 88 6.15 15.27 -7.54
CA GLU A 88 4.98 15.90 -8.12
C GLU A 88 5.14 17.43 -8.18
N GLY A 89 4.64 18.03 -9.25
CA GLY A 89 4.77 19.47 -9.53
C GLY A 89 6.16 19.89 -10.01
N LYS A 90 7.15 18.99 -9.99
CA LYS A 90 8.52 19.23 -10.46
C LYS A 90 8.83 18.44 -11.72
N ALA A 91 8.79 17.11 -11.63
CA ALA A 91 9.18 16.20 -12.71
C ALA A 91 7.96 15.70 -13.49
N TRP A 92 6.85 15.51 -12.80
CA TRP A 92 5.56 15.10 -13.36
C TRP A 92 4.43 15.86 -12.65
N CYS A 93 3.28 15.99 -13.29
CA CYS A 93 2.15 16.75 -12.75
C CYS A 93 0.88 15.92 -12.92
N GLY A 94 0.14 15.68 -11.83
CA GLY A 94 -1.04 14.84 -11.95
C GLY A 94 -1.92 14.68 -10.73
N TYR A 95 -1.56 15.19 -9.54
CA TYR A 95 -2.41 15.02 -8.36
C TYR A 95 -3.79 15.66 -8.51
N ASN A 96 -3.90 16.72 -9.31
CA ASN A 96 -5.18 17.35 -9.64
C ASN A 96 -6.02 16.58 -10.68
N ARG A 97 -5.47 15.54 -11.32
CA ARG A 97 -6.10 14.80 -12.42
C ARG A 97 -6.26 13.30 -12.13
N LEU A 98 -5.29 12.70 -11.48
CA LEU A 98 -5.21 11.27 -11.20
C LEU A 98 -5.73 10.98 -9.80
N LYS A 99 -6.56 9.94 -9.69
CA LYS A 99 -6.91 9.37 -8.38
C LYS A 99 -5.74 8.53 -7.87
N ALA A 100 -5.65 8.35 -6.55
CA ALA A 100 -4.63 7.51 -5.93
C ALA A 100 -4.55 6.11 -6.56
N ILE A 101 -5.71 5.47 -6.79
CA ILE A 101 -5.74 4.15 -7.44
C ILE A 101 -5.16 4.16 -8.87
N SER A 102 -5.39 5.24 -9.63
CA SER A 102 -4.84 5.38 -10.98
C SER A 102 -3.32 5.54 -10.96
N ILE A 103 -2.77 6.17 -9.92
CA ILE A 103 -1.31 6.24 -9.74
C ILE A 103 -0.75 4.83 -9.48
N HIS A 104 -1.41 4.04 -8.63
CA HIS A 104 -1.00 2.65 -8.39
C HIS A 104 -1.05 1.84 -9.69
N GLU A 105 -2.10 1.97 -10.49
CA GLU A 105 -2.22 1.26 -11.77
C GLU A 105 -1.09 1.64 -12.74
N VAL A 106 -0.75 2.93 -12.85
CA VAL A 106 0.33 3.42 -13.71
C VAL A 106 1.68 2.84 -13.28
N VAL A 107 2.00 2.92 -11.99
CA VAL A 107 3.27 2.40 -11.45
C VAL A 107 3.32 0.87 -11.60
N TYR A 108 2.25 0.18 -11.25
CA TYR A 108 2.18 -1.28 -11.39
C TYR A 108 2.39 -1.72 -12.84
N SER A 109 1.64 -1.13 -13.79
CA SER A 109 1.77 -1.44 -15.20
C SER A 109 3.19 -1.20 -15.70
N TYR A 110 3.82 -0.09 -15.30
CA TYR A 110 5.19 0.21 -15.69
C TYR A 110 6.18 -0.84 -15.16
N PHE A 111 6.09 -1.20 -13.87
CA PHE A 111 6.99 -2.17 -13.25
C PHE A 111 6.82 -3.57 -13.84
N THR A 112 5.59 -4.01 -14.13
CA THR A 112 5.35 -5.31 -14.78
C THR A 112 5.92 -5.42 -16.19
N ALA A 113 6.11 -4.28 -16.88
CA ALA A 113 6.69 -4.24 -18.22
C ALA A 113 8.23 -4.21 -18.21
N GLN A 114 8.88 -4.05 -17.05
CA GLN A 114 10.34 -3.95 -16.99
C GLN A 114 11.03 -5.32 -17.05
N PRO A 115 12.20 -5.42 -17.71
CA PRO A 115 13.05 -6.59 -17.60
C PRO A 115 13.53 -6.82 -16.16
N ALA A 116 13.60 -8.08 -15.72
CA ALA A 116 14.06 -8.43 -14.37
C ALA A 116 15.44 -7.86 -14.04
N ALA A 117 16.38 -7.91 -14.99
CA ALA A 117 17.70 -7.31 -14.83
C ALA A 117 17.63 -5.81 -14.52
N ARG A 118 16.67 -5.09 -15.10
CA ARG A 118 16.50 -3.66 -14.84
C ARG A 118 15.97 -3.41 -13.42
N LEU A 119 14.97 -4.19 -12.98
CA LEU A 119 14.43 -4.10 -11.63
C LEU A 119 15.48 -4.40 -10.55
N GLN A 120 16.40 -5.32 -10.82
CA GLN A 120 17.45 -5.71 -9.88
C GLN A 120 18.51 -4.62 -9.67
N HIS A 121 18.84 -3.88 -10.73
CA HIS A 121 19.98 -2.94 -10.70
C HIS A 121 19.56 -1.47 -10.54
N GLU A 122 18.38 -1.08 -11.05
CA GLU A 122 17.92 0.30 -10.96
C GLU A 122 17.17 0.57 -9.65
N ARG A 123 17.32 1.80 -9.15
CA ARG A 123 16.62 2.26 -7.95
C ARG A 123 15.12 2.39 -8.21
N ALA A 124 14.30 1.98 -7.24
CA ALA A 124 12.86 2.11 -7.29
C ALA A 124 12.41 3.56 -7.56
N THR A 125 13.05 4.55 -6.93
CA THR A 125 12.76 5.98 -7.17
C THR A 125 12.90 6.37 -8.64
N THR A 126 13.94 5.90 -9.31
CA THR A 126 14.18 6.20 -10.74
C THR A 126 13.04 5.63 -11.59
N LEU A 127 12.71 4.36 -11.37
CA LEU A 127 11.67 3.65 -12.11
C LEU A 127 10.27 4.26 -11.87
N ILE A 128 9.93 4.59 -10.62
CA ILE A 128 8.67 5.28 -10.27
C ILE A 128 8.60 6.63 -10.99
N LEU A 129 9.68 7.41 -10.95
CA LEU A 129 9.70 8.73 -11.59
C LEU A 129 9.52 8.61 -13.11
N GLU A 130 10.15 7.63 -13.74
CA GLU A 130 9.96 7.36 -15.16
C GLU A 130 8.52 6.99 -15.49
N ALA A 131 7.90 6.10 -14.70
CA ALA A 131 6.49 5.72 -14.86
C ALA A 131 5.58 6.95 -14.85
N MET A 132 5.76 7.83 -13.85
CA MET A 132 4.94 9.03 -13.71
C MET A 132 5.22 10.07 -14.78
N THR A 133 6.48 10.21 -15.20
CA THR A 133 6.89 11.14 -16.26
C THR A 133 6.34 10.72 -17.61
N GLN A 134 6.29 9.41 -17.90
CA GLN A 134 5.67 8.87 -19.12
C GLN A 134 4.15 9.11 -19.13
N ASN A 135 3.50 9.04 -17.97
CA ASN A 135 2.06 9.25 -17.85
C ASN A 135 1.63 10.73 -17.89
N GLY A 136 2.48 11.66 -17.43
CA GLY A 136 2.10 13.08 -17.40
C GLY A 136 3.23 14.05 -17.06
N LYS A 137 4.01 14.44 -18.07
CA LYS A 137 4.98 15.54 -17.92
C LYS A 137 4.27 16.84 -17.51
N CYS A 138 4.91 17.60 -16.63
CA CYS A 138 4.46 18.96 -16.35
C CYS A 138 4.59 19.81 -17.61
N ASN A 139 3.52 20.49 -18.01
CA ASN A 139 3.64 21.57 -18.98
C ASN A 139 4.43 22.70 -18.33
N LYS A 140 5.45 23.21 -19.01
CA LYS A 140 6.05 24.48 -18.59
C LYS A 140 4.94 25.52 -18.63
N ARG A 141 4.59 26.10 -17.48
CA ARG A 141 3.75 27.31 -17.48
C ARG A 141 4.48 28.34 -18.36
N LYS A 142 3.81 28.80 -19.41
CA LYS A 142 4.21 30.00 -20.16
C LYS A 142 4.06 31.21 -19.24
#